data_AF-A0A0F8Y8F9-F1
#
_entry.id   AF-A0A0F8Y8F9-F1
#
_cell.length_a   1.000
_cell.length_b   1.000
_cell.length_c   1.000
_cell.angle_alpha   90.00
_cell.angle_beta   90.00
_cell.angle_gamma   90.00
#
_symmetry.space_group_name_H-M   'P 1'
#
loop_
_entity.id
_entity.type
_entity.pdbx_description
1 polymer ?
#
loop_
_entity_poly.entity_id
_entity_poly.type
_entity_poly.pdbx_seq_one_letter_code
_entity_poly.pdbx_strand_id
1 'polypeptide(L)'
;MDTNALKKFAAAARNLLIDQVTAKLDLVLAEGAPARREHPQAIKDLETAIRKDGRKQVIEQVAYTWFNRFVAIRFMELHGYLDHGYRVLSPSPHRGEGRGEGPPEILEHAEH
;
A
#
# COMPACT_ATOMS: atom_id res chain seq x y z
N MET A 1 -19.05 -7.11 17.41
CA MET A 1 -17.85 -6.78 16.64
C MET A 1 -16.64 -7.13 17.49
N ASP A 2 -15.76 -8.04 17.05
CA ASP A 2 -14.58 -8.43 17.82
C ASP A 2 -13.45 -7.38 17.62
N THR A 3 -13.31 -6.48 18.59
CA THR A 3 -12.29 -5.42 18.53
C THR A 3 -10.87 -5.93 18.73
N ASN A 4 -10.68 -7.12 19.31
CA ASN A 4 -9.35 -7.69 19.52
C ASN A 4 -8.77 -8.24 18.22
N ALA A 5 -9.60 -8.90 17.41
CA ALA A 5 -9.24 -9.31 16.06
C ALA A 5 -8.84 -8.11 15.20
N LEU A 6 -9.62 -7.01 15.26
CA LEU A 6 -9.33 -5.78 14.53
C LEU A 6 -8.00 -5.13 14.96
N LYS A 7 -7.72 -5.06 16.27
CA LYS A 7 -6.45 -4.53 16.79
C LYS A 7 -5.25 -5.35 16.34
N LYS A 8 -5.35 -6.68 16.39
CA LYS A 8 -4.29 -7.59 15.92
C LYS A 8 -4.04 -7.42 14.43
N PHE A 9 -5.11 -7.36 13.63
CA PHE A 9 -5.02 -7.12 12.20
C PHE A 9 -4.33 -5.78 11.88
N ALA A 10 -4.77 -4.68 12.53
CA ALA A 10 -4.18 -3.36 12.28
C ALA A 10 -2.68 -3.32 12.63
N ALA A 11 -2.29 -3.94 13.74
CA ALA A 11 -0.88 -4.05 14.12
C ALA A 11 -0.07 -4.87 13.10
N ALA A 12 -0.60 -6.02 12.67
CA ALA A 12 0.05 -6.87 11.67
C ALA A 12 0.18 -6.17 10.31
N ALA A 13 -0.88 -5.50 9.85
CA ALA A 13 -0.89 -4.75 8.60
C ALA A 13 0.12 -3.60 8.61
N ARG A 14 0.23 -2.87 9.73
CA ARG A 14 1.23 -1.81 9.89
C ARG A 14 2.65 -2.36 9.77
N ASN A 15 2.96 -3.44 10.47
CA ASN A 15 4.29 -4.04 10.44
C ASN A 15 4.62 -4.55 9.02
N LEU A 16 3.68 -5.21 8.37
CA LEU A 16 3.83 -5.65 6.98
C LEU A 16 4.17 -4.48 6.05
N LEU A 17 3.47 -3.35 6.17
CA LEU A 17 3.76 -2.18 5.34
C LEU A 17 5.14 -1.58 5.63
N ILE A 18 5.56 -1.55 6.89
CA ILE A 18 6.92 -1.11 7.25
C ILE A 18 7.96 -2.02 6.61
N ASP A 19 7.75 -3.34 6.65
CA ASP A 19 8.68 -4.31 6.06
C ASP A 19 8.75 -4.14 4.53
N GLN A 20 7.60 -4.01 3.86
CA GLN A 20 7.53 -3.79 2.40
C GLN A 20 8.18 -2.47 1.98
N VAL A 21 7.94 -1.38 2.72
CA VAL A 21 8.57 -0.08 2.46
C VAL A 21 10.07 -0.15 2.70
N THR A 22 10.51 -0.86 3.74
CA THR A 22 11.94 -1.07 4.03
C THR A 22 12.63 -1.80 2.88
N ALA A 23 12.08 -2.93 2.44
CA ALA A 23 12.62 -3.72 1.34
C ALA A 23 12.69 -2.91 0.03
N LYS A 24 11.63 -2.14 -0.27
CA LYS A 24 11.61 -1.27 -1.44
C LYS A 24 12.64 -0.14 -1.33
N LEU A 25 12.81 0.43 -0.15
CA LEU A 25 13.79 1.48 0.10
C LEU A 25 15.22 0.97 -0.12
N ASP A 26 15.53 -0.24 0.34
CA ASP A 26 16.83 -0.87 0.12
C ASP A 26 17.10 -1.12 -1.37
N LEU A 27 16.09 -1.60 -2.10
CA LEU A 27 16.21 -1.84 -3.53
C LEU A 27 16.49 -0.56 -4.32
N VAL A 28 15.84 0.56 -4.01
CA VAL A 28 16.02 1.81 -4.75
C VAL A 28 17.30 2.56 -4.35
N LEU A 29 17.80 2.35 -3.14
CA LEU A 29 19.05 2.98 -2.65
C LEU A 29 20.30 2.14 -2.92
N ALA A 30 20.17 0.88 -3.31
CA ALA A 30 21.29 0.01 -3.65
C ALA A 30 22.26 0.67 -4.65
N GLU A 31 23.53 0.31 -4.55
CA GLU A 31 24.55 0.77 -5.50
C GLU A 31 24.20 0.26 -6.91
N GLY A 32 24.21 1.17 -7.89
CA GLY A 32 23.86 0.84 -9.27
C GLY A 32 22.36 0.60 -9.53
N ALA A 33 21.46 0.84 -8.56
CA ALA A 33 20.02 0.69 -8.76
C ALA A 33 19.55 1.51 -9.99
N PRO A 34 18.71 0.94 -10.89
CA PRO A 34 18.19 1.65 -12.06
C PRO A 34 17.53 2.98 -11.72
N ALA A 35 16.82 3.04 -10.59
CA ALA A 35 16.17 4.24 -10.09
C ALA A 35 17.13 5.43 -9.90
N ARG A 36 18.42 5.19 -9.61
CA ARG A 36 19.45 6.25 -9.52
C ARG A 36 19.74 6.90 -10.88
N ARG A 37 19.57 6.16 -11.97
CA ARG A 37 19.77 6.64 -13.36
C ARG A 37 18.47 7.19 -13.95
N GLU A 38 17.36 6.51 -13.71
CA GLU A 38 16.04 6.86 -14.25
C GLU A 38 15.42 8.08 -13.54
N HIS A 39 15.64 8.20 -12.23
CA HIS A 39 15.03 9.24 -11.39
C HIS A 39 16.04 9.90 -10.42
N PRO A 40 17.11 10.54 -10.94
CA PRO A 40 18.21 11.04 -10.12
C PRO A 40 17.78 12.09 -9.10
N GLN A 41 16.86 12.99 -9.47
CA GLN A 41 16.35 14.02 -8.56
C GLN A 41 15.52 13.41 -7.41
N ALA A 42 14.65 12.43 -7.71
CA ALA A 42 13.85 11.77 -6.69
C ALA A 42 14.71 11.00 -5.66
N ILE A 43 15.79 10.36 -6.11
CA ILE A 43 16.75 9.72 -5.21
C ILE A 43 17.47 10.75 -4.33
N LYS A 44 17.91 11.88 -4.90
CA LYS A 44 18.56 12.95 -4.14
C LYS A 44 17.63 13.53 -3.05
N ASP A 45 16.36 13.72 -3.37
CA ASP A 45 15.36 14.20 -2.42
C ASP A 45 15.09 13.17 -1.32
N LEU A 46 15.03 11.87 -1.68
CA LEU A 46 14.89 10.77 -0.73
C LEU A 46 16.10 10.66 0.22
N GLU A 47 17.32 10.73 -0.29
CA GLU A 47 18.54 10.74 0.54
C GLU A 47 18.59 11.96 1.46
N THR A 48 18.12 13.11 0.97
CA THR A 48 18.02 14.33 1.77
C THR A 48 16.99 14.18 2.89
N ALA A 49 15.82 13.62 2.62
CA ALA A 49 14.81 13.31 3.62
C ALA A 49 15.34 12.33 4.67
N ILE A 50 16.05 11.28 4.25
CA ILE A 50 16.67 10.31 5.16
C ILE A 50 17.72 10.97 6.06
N ARG A 51 18.56 11.85 5.52
CA ARG A 51 19.55 12.59 6.30
C ARG A 51 18.90 13.55 7.32
N LYS A 52 17.78 14.17 6.94
CA LYS A 52 17.08 15.16 7.76
C LYS A 52 16.25 14.50 8.87
N ASP A 53 15.41 13.53 8.51
CA ASP A 53 14.36 13.00 9.39
C ASP A 53 14.72 11.60 9.93
N GLY A 54 15.75 10.96 9.36
CA GLY A 54 16.18 9.62 9.72
C GLY A 54 15.44 8.54 8.92
N ARG A 55 16.15 7.47 8.58
CA ARG A 55 15.64 6.36 7.76
C ARG A 55 14.34 5.76 8.32
N LYS A 56 14.30 5.49 9.62
CA LYS A 56 13.12 4.91 10.29
C LYS A 56 11.89 5.80 10.12
N GLN A 57 12.05 7.10 10.32
CA GLN A 57 10.94 8.06 10.21
C GLN A 57 10.39 8.13 8.79
N VAL A 58 11.27 8.16 7.79
CA VAL A 58 10.87 8.13 6.37
C VAL A 58 10.07 6.86 6.04
N ILE A 59 10.54 5.70 6.50
CA ILE A 59 9.83 4.42 6.31
C ILE A 59 8.44 4.48 6.96
N GLU A 60 8.36 4.92 8.22
CA GLU A 60 7.08 5.00 8.94
C GLU A 60 6.08 5.97 8.28
N GLN A 61 6.55 7.13 7.80
CA GLN A 61 5.72 8.09 7.10
C GLN A 61 5.16 7.54 5.78
N VAL A 62 6.00 6.86 4.99
CA VAL A 62 5.57 6.25 3.73
C VAL A 62 4.61 5.09 3.99
N ALA A 63 4.90 4.23 4.96
CA ALA A 63 4.01 3.14 5.36
C ALA A 63 2.65 3.65 5.85
N TYR A 64 2.64 4.70 6.67
CA TYR A 64 1.41 5.34 7.15
C TYR A 64 0.60 5.99 6.02
N THR A 65 1.28 6.64 5.08
CA THR A 65 0.64 7.23 3.90
C THR A 65 -0.08 6.17 3.08
N TRP A 66 0.57 5.03 2.82
CA TRP A 66 -0.04 3.92 2.10
C TRP A 66 -1.16 3.25 2.89
N PHE A 67 -0.99 3.03 4.20
CA PHE A 67 -2.05 2.50 5.05
C PHE A 67 -3.32 3.35 4.96
N ASN A 68 -3.19 4.68 5.09
CA ASN A 68 -4.31 5.60 5.01
C ASN A 68 -4.98 5.58 3.62
N ARG A 69 -4.19 5.46 2.54
CA ARG A 69 -4.73 5.33 1.19
C ARG A 69 -5.53 4.05 1.01
N PHE A 70 -5.02 2.91 1.51
CA PHE A 70 -5.77 1.65 1.44
C PHE A 70 -7.05 1.69 2.27
N VAL A 71 -7.01 2.27 3.47
CA VAL A 71 -8.22 2.47 4.29
C VAL A 71 -9.23 3.36 3.59
N ALA A 72 -8.79 4.47 2.99
CA ALA A 72 -9.66 5.36 2.23
C ALA A 72 -10.32 4.63 1.04
N ILE A 73 -9.55 3.83 0.28
CA ILE A 73 -10.10 3.04 -0.82
C ILE A 73 -11.11 2.02 -0.31
N ARG A 74 -10.80 1.28 0.77
CA ARG A 74 -11.78 0.35 1.38
C ARG A 74 -13.05 1.07 1.82
N PHE A 75 -12.93 2.26 2.40
CA PHE A 75 -14.07 3.07 2.79
C PHE A 75 -14.92 3.47 1.57
N MET A 76 -14.29 3.93 0.49
CA MET A 76 -14.97 4.29 -0.76
C MET A 76 -15.68 3.08 -1.38
N GLU A 77 -15.05 1.91 -1.42
CA GLU A 77 -15.65 0.67 -1.91
C GLU A 77 -16.89 0.25 -1.11
N LEU A 78 -16.85 0.36 0.22
CA LEU A 78 -17.98 -0.01 1.08
C LEU A 78 -19.19 0.93 0.95
N HIS A 79 -18.95 2.18 0.53
CA HIS A 79 -20.01 3.18 0.39
C HIS A 79 -20.40 3.44 -1.08
N GLY A 80 -19.78 2.73 -2.04
CA GLY A 80 -20.08 2.91 -3.47
C GLY A 80 -19.63 4.27 -4.01
N TYR A 81 -18.54 4.83 -3.49
CA TYR A 81 -18.00 6.13 -3.91
C TYR A 81 -17.00 6.06 -5.06
N LEU A 82 -16.78 4.89 -5.64
CA LEU A 82 -15.91 4.73 -6.80
C LEU A 82 -16.77 4.80 -8.07
N ASP A 83 -16.59 5.87 -8.86
CA ASP A 83 -17.42 6.16 -10.05
C ASP A 83 -17.40 5.05 -11.11
N HIS A 84 -16.30 4.27 -11.17
CA HIS A 84 -16.16 3.14 -12.08
C HIS A 84 -16.92 1.88 -11.61
N GLY A 85 -17.52 1.88 -10.42
CA GLY A 85 -18.36 0.80 -9.91
C GLY A 85 -17.63 -0.47 -9.42
N TYR A 86 -16.38 -0.68 -9.80
CA TYR A 86 -15.57 -1.85 -9.40
C TYR A 86 -14.90 -1.71 -8.02
N ARG A 87 -14.62 -2.85 -7.37
CA ARG A 87 -13.83 -2.94 -6.14
C ARG A 87 -12.32 -3.02 -6.44
N VAL A 88 -11.58 -2.03 -5.97
CA VAL A 88 -10.13 -1.90 -6.16
C VAL A 88 -9.30 -2.83 -5.27
N LEU A 89 -9.74 -3.09 -4.03
CA LEU A 89 -9.00 -3.90 -3.05
C LEU A 89 -9.70 -5.21 -2.72
N SER A 90 -11.02 -5.28 -2.91
CA SER A 90 -11.80 -6.45 -2.56
C SER A 90 -12.17 -7.31 -3.78
N PRO A 91 -12.36 -8.62 -3.60
CA PRO A 91 -12.90 -9.46 -4.66
C PRO A 91 -14.33 -9.06 -5.05
N SER A 92 -14.73 -9.47 -6.26
CA SER A 92 -16.09 -9.28 -6.73
C SER A 92 -17.07 -10.00 -5.79
N PRO A 93 -18.17 -9.35 -5.35
CA PRO A 93 -19.18 -9.99 -4.50
C PRO A 93 -19.90 -11.13 -5.20
N HIS A 94 -19.78 -11.23 -6.53
CA HIS A 94 -20.41 -12.26 -7.36
C HIS A 94 -19.55 -13.52 -7.53
N ARG A 95 -18.33 -13.53 -6.98
CA ARG A 95 -17.38 -14.67 -7.06
C ARG A 95 -17.35 -15.42 -5.72
N GLY A 96 -17.76 -16.70 -5.75
CA GLY A 96 -17.79 -17.59 -4.57
C GLY A 96 -18.97 -17.35 -3.63
N GLU A 97 -19.15 -18.23 -2.63
CA GLU A 97 -20.24 -18.21 -1.63
C GLU A 97 -20.17 -17.01 -0.65
N GLY A 98 -19.81 -15.81 -1.10
CA GLY A 98 -19.74 -14.60 -0.27
C GLY A 98 -18.59 -14.58 0.74
N ARG A 99 -17.57 -15.44 0.60
CA ARG A 99 -16.45 -15.56 1.56
C ARG A 99 -15.29 -14.58 1.35
N GLY A 100 -15.33 -13.74 0.31
CA GLY A 100 -14.25 -12.78 0.03
C GLY A 100 -12.96 -13.45 -0.47
N GLU A 101 -13.09 -14.56 -1.20
CA GLU A 101 -11.98 -15.31 -1.78
C GLU A 101 -11.79 -14.89 -3.26
N GLY A 102 -10.57 -14.49 -3.63
CA GLY A 102 -10.23 -14.12 -5.02
C GLY A 102 -9.29 -12.92 -5.11
N PRO A 103 -8.78 -12.61 -6.32
CA PRO A 103 -8.07 -11.35 -6.56
C PRO A 103 -9.03 -10.15 -6.46
N PRO A 104 -8.51 -8.93 -6.29
CA PRO A 104 -9.33 -7.72 -6.37
C PRO A 104 -10.09 -7.61 -7.70
N GLU A 105 -11.37 -7.19 -7.65
CA GLU A 105 -12.27 -7.12 -8.81
C GLU A 105 -11.71 -6.23 -9.94
N ILE A 106 -11.01 -5.15 -9.60
CA ILE A 106 -10.38 -4.26 -10.59
C ILE A 106 -9.45 -4.99 -11.57
N LEU A 107 -8.84 -6.11 -11.16
CA LEU A 107 -7.97 -6.89 -12.04
C LEU A 107 -8.75 -7.63 -13.13
N GLU A 108 -10.04 -7.90 -12.93
CA GLU A 108 -10.92 -8.47 -13.96
C GLU A 108 -11.23 -7.47 -15.08
N HIS A 109 -11.02 -6.18 -14.81
CA HIS A 109 -11.27 -5.08 -15.73
C HIS A 109 -9.99 -4.39 -16.23
N ALA A 110 -8.81 -4.95 -15.91
CA ALA A 110 -7.52 -4.38 -16.29
C ALA A 110 -7.11 -4.69 -17.75
N GLU A 111 -7.80 -5.62 -18.42
CA GLU A 111 -7.53 -6.01 -19.81
C GLU A 111 -8.66 -5.53 -20.75
N HIS A 112 -8.72 -4.23 -21.03
CA HIS A 112 -9.45 -3.65 -22.16
C HIS A 112 -8.70 -2.46 -22.77
#